data_AF-A0A948S411-F1
#
_entry.id   AF-A0A948S411-F1
#
_cell.length_a   1.000
_cell.length_b   1.000
_cell.length_c   1.000
_cell.angle_alpha   90.00
_cell.angle_beta   90.00
_cell.angle_gamma   90.00
#
_symmetry.space_group_name_H-M   'P 1'
#
loop_
_entity.id
_entity.type
_entity.pdbx_description
1 polymer ?
#
loop_
_entity_poly.entity_id
_entity_poly.type
_entity_poly.pdbx_seq_one_letter_code
_entity_poly.pdbx_strand_id
1 'polypeptide(L)'
;MEKLSISSTEVFKLRLAFPAKLTCCPQSTLGDFNNDGQIDIALSMMDIDALTSDLTILLANENRFTDGTYILQNPDPTYQTSNILSADLNSDGYTDLIVGRSGGDGDTLANNGIAGDMQLIYVSNANGKFEKWESSQTPYIHNVMIDDLNGDGDIDAFFFATEIGPSVLA
;
A
#
# COMPACT_ATOMS: atom_id res chain seq x y z
N MET A 1 4.38 26.03 25.17
CA MET A 1 4.33 25.33 23.87
C MET A 1 5.69 25.52 23.23
N GLU A 2 6.56 24.53 23.38
CA GLU A 2 7.90 24.56 22.78
C GLU A 2 7.76 24.23 21.30
N LYS A 3 8.14 25.18 20.45
CA LYS A 3 8.08 25.01 18.99
C LYS A 3 9.29 24.16 18.61
N LEU A 4 9.07 22.93 18.17
CA LEU A 4 10.13 22.10 17.58
C LEU A 4 10.74 22.87 16.40
N SER A 5 11.93 23.44 16.59
CA SER A 5 12.70 24.07 15.52
C SER A 5 13.59 23.02 14.88
N ILE A 6 13.13 22.40 13.80
CA ILE A 6 13.98 21.51 13.01
C ILE A 6 14.89 22.42 12.17
N SER A 7 16.21 22.35 12.40
CA SER A 7 17.19 23.08 11.58
C SER A 7 17.34 22.39 10.22
N SER A 8 17.54 23.17 9.15
CA SER A 8 17.68 22.64 7.77
C SER A 8 18.83 21.62 7.59
N THR A 9 19.77 21.57 8.54
CA THR A 9 20.92 20.66 8.58
C THR A 9 20.62 19.27 9.16
N GLU A 10 19.48 19.08 9.83
CA GLU A 10 19.06 17.77 10.38
C GLU A 10 18.10 16.99 9.48
N VAL A 11 17.61 17.63 8.40
CA VAL A 11 16.63 17.08 7.45
C VAL A 11 17.16 15.86 6.66
N PHE A 12 18.48 15.66 6.62
CA PHE A 12 19.12 14.60 5.80
C PHE A 12 20.06 13.70 6.61
N LYS A 13 19.62 13.22 7.78
CA LYS A 13 20.38 12.24 8.58
C LYS A 13 19.62 10.93 8.79
N LEU A 14 19.10 10.33 7.73
CA LEU A 14 18.77 8.92 7.71
C LEU A 14 18.81 8.39 6.27
N ARG A 15 19.64 7.38 6.02
CA ARG A 15 19.71 6.69 4.73
C ARG A 15 19.46 5.21 5.00
N LEU A 16 18.19 4.83 5.06
CA LEU A 16 17.80 3.42 5.01
C LEU A 16 17.92 2.97 3.56
N ALA A 17 18.90 2.12 3.27
CA ALA A 17 19.04 1.47 1.98
C ALA A 17 18.32 0.12 2.06
N PHE A 18 17.12 0.06 1.50
CA PHE A 18 16.45 -1.23 1.31
C PHE A 18 17.02 -1.87 0.05
N PRO A 19 17.27 -3.19 0.06
CA PRO A 19 17.63 -3.91 -1.15
C PRO A 19 16.42 -3.89 -2.10
N ALA A 20 16.30 -2.83 -2.90
CA ALA A 20 15.37 -2.79 -4.01
C ALA A 20 15.79 -3.92 -4.96
N LYS A 21 14.97 -4.96 -5.04
CA LYS A 21 15.21 -6.14 -5.87
C LYS A 21 14.85 -5.79 -7.32
N LEU A 22 15.59 -4.82 -7.89
CA LEU A 22 15.56 -4.43 -9.31
C LEU A 22 14.17 -4.39 -9.96
N THR A 23 13.42 -3.30 -9.78
CA THR A 23 12.42 -2.77 -10.72
C THR A 23 11.98 -1.39 -10.21
N CYS A 24 11.53 -0.54 -11.12
CA CYS A 24 11.32 0.88 -10.88
C CYS A 24 10.15 1.17 -9.92
N CYS A 25 10.05 2.44 -9.51
CA CYS A 25 8.87 3.07 -8.90
C CYS A 25 8.40 2.50 -7.54
N PRO A 26 9.22 2.54 -6.48
CA PRO A 26 8.75 2.20 -5.15
C PRO A 26 7.65 3.16 -4.71
N GLN A 27 6.58 2.62 -4.12
CA GLN A 27 5.57 3.37 -3.39
C GLN A 27 5.73 3.11 -1.89
N SER A 28 5.29 4.05 -1.07
CA SER A 28 5.39 3.94 0.39
C SER A 28 4.23 4.61 1.07
N THR A 29 3.78 4.04 2.19
CA THR A 29 2.85 4.71 3.11
C THR A 29 3.27 4.47 4.56
N LEU A 30 2.71 5.26 5.47
CA LEU A 30 3.01 5.25 6.91
C LEU A 30 1.78 4.82 7.71
N GLY A 31 1.96 4.03 8.74
CA GLY A 31 0.86 3.52 9.57
C GLY A 31 1.39 2.84 10.81
N ASP A 32 0.53 2.63 11.82
CA ASP A 32 0.85 1.72 12.93
C ASP A 32 0.25 0.36 12.59
N PHE A 33 0.98 -0.47 11.85
CA PHE A 33 0.44 -1.69 11.24
C PHE A 33 0.41 -2.85 12.22
N ASN A 34 1.14 -2.77 13.34
CA ASN A 34 1.13 -3.76 14.41
C ASN A 34 0.44 -3.28 15.70
N ASN A 35 -0.10 -2.06 15.72
CA ASN A 35 -0.79 -1.44 16.85
C ASN A 35 0.09 -1.34 18.11
N ASP A 36 1.37 -1.01 17.93
CA ASP A 36 2.34 -0.83 19.02
C ASP A 36 2.56 0.63 19.44
N GLY A 37 1.91 1.57 18.76
CA GLY A 37 1.98 3.01 18.99
C GLY A 37 3.16 3.70 18.29
N GLN A 38 3.97 2.99 17.52
CA GLN A 38 5.02 3.55 16.68
C GLN A 38 4.59 3.55 15.21
N ILE A 39 5.10 4.52 14.45
CA ILE A 39 4.80 4.63 13.02
C ILE A 39 5.76 3.76 12.23
N ASP A 40 5.19 2.76 11.56
CA ASP A 40 5.82 1.82 10.65
C ASP A 40 5.83 2.36 9.21
N ILE A 41 6.48 1.59 8.31
CA ILE A 41 6.53 1.88 6.88
C ILE A 41 6.03 0.66 6.11
N ALA A 42 5.08 0.86 5.21
CA ALA A 42 4.76 -0.09 4.16
C ALA A 42 5.43 0.36 2.87
N LEU A 43 6.02 -0.59 2.14
CA LEU A 43 6.65 -0.39 0.85
C LEU A 43 6.04 -1.36 -0.16
N SER A 44 5.89 -0.92 -1.39
CA SER A 44 5.63 -1.81 -2.52
C SER A 44 6.60 -1.49 -3.65
N MET A 45 7.08 -2.52 -4.31
CA MET A 45 7.78 -2.36 -5.58
C MET A 45 6.87 -2.80 -6.73
N MET A 46 7.14 -2.28 -7.93
CA MET A 46 6.49 -2.77 -9.13
C MET A 46 6.98 -4.20 -9.42
N ASP A 47 6.16 -5.19 -9.07
CA ASP A 47 6.36 -6.57 -9.53
C ASP A 47 5.91 -6.68 -10.99
N ILE A 48 6.72 -7.37 -11.80
CA ILE A 48 6.51 -7.58 -13.22
C ILE A 48 6.17 -9.03 -13.56
N ASP A 49 6.28 -9.97 -12.62
CA ASP A 49 6.04 -11.39 -12.88
C ASP A 49 4.66 -11.89 -12.46
N ALA A 50 3.94 -11.16 -11.59
CA ALA A 50 2.61 -11.52 -11.08
C ALA A 50 2.60 -12.84 -10.29
N LEU A 51 3.77 -13.32 -9.86
CA LEU A 51 3.94 -14.56 -9.10
C LEU A 51 4.31 -14.29 -7.64
N THR A 52 4.81 -13.09 -7.34
CA THR A 52 5.27 -12.74 -6.00
C THR A 52 4.67 -11.44 -5.48
N SER A 53 4.59 -11.33 -4.16
CA SER A 53 4.26 -10.08 -3.51
C SER A 53 5.55 -9.34 -3.20
N ASP A 54 5.64 -8.12 -3.70
CA ASP A 54 6.73 -7.19 -3.38
C ASP A 54 6.33 -6.19 -2.29
N LEU A 55 5.20 -6.44 -1.60
CA LEU A 55 4.84 -5.69 -0.40
C LEU A 55 5.82 -6.04 0.73
N THR A 56 6.39 -5.02 1.36
CA THR A 56 7.24 -5.14 2.54
C THR A 56 6.70 -4.24 3.65
N ILE A 57 6.50 -4.79 4.84
CA ILE A 57 6.22 -4.00 6.04
C ILE A 57 7.47 -3.91 6.90
N LEU A 58 7.79 -2.71 7.34
CA LEU A 58 8.93 -2.40 8.17
C LEU A 58 8.42 -1.85 9.50
N LEU A 59 8.53 -2.66 10.55
CA LEU A 59 8.06 -2.31 11.88
C LEU A 59 9.08 -1.45 12.61
N ALA A 60 8.64 -0.33 13.12
CA ALA A 60 9.42 0.55 13.95
C ALA A 60 9.71 -0.11 15.31
N ASN A 61 10.97 -0.07 15.71
CA ASN A 61 11.42 -0.61 16.98
C ASN A 61 12.45 0.35 17.56
N GLU A 62 11.99 1.25 18.41
CA GLU A 62 12.78 2.32 19.03
C GLU A 62 13.48 3.21 17.98
N ASN A 63 14.71 2.86 17.59
CA ASN A 63 15.57 3.64 16.68
C ASN A 63 15.90 2.88 15.39
N ARG A 64 15.19 1.81 15.06
CA ARG A 64 15.42 0.98 13.87
C ARG A 64 14.12 0.44 13.29
N PHE A 65 14.21 -0.06 12.07
CA PHE A 65 13.16 -0.83 11.43
C PHE A 65 13.57 -2.29 11.29
N THR A 66 12.61 -3.21 11.44
CA THR A 66 12.80 -4.64 11.15
C THR A 66 11.70 -5.12 10.21
N ASP A 67 12.00 -6.13 9.40
CA ASP A 67 11.00 -6.76 8.55
C ASP A 67 9.85 -7.34 9.38
N GLY A 68 8.64 -6.87 9.11
CA GLY A 68 7.39 -7.29 9.71
C GLY A 68 6.38 -7.81 8.69
N THR A 69 6.79 -8.10 7.46
CA THR A 69 5.90 -8.51 6.36
C THR A 69 5.03 -9.73 6.70
N TYR A 70 5.43 -10.53 7.71
CA TYR A 70 4.67 -11.66 8.23
C TYR A 70 3.27 -11.30 8.76
N ILE A 71 2.99 -10.03 9.09
CA ILE A 71 1.68 -9.60 9.59
C ILE A 71 0.58 -9.67 8.50
N LEU A 72 0.96 -9.58 7.21
CA LEU A 72 0.05 -9.63 6.06
C LEU A 72 -0.34 -11.07 5.64
N GLN A 73 0.09 -12.09 6.40
CA GLN A 73 -0.26 -13.52 6.24
C GLN A 73 -0.54 -13.99 4.80
N ASN A 74 0.51 -14.36 4.07
CA ASN A 74 0.45 -14.79 2.66
C ASN A 74 -0.14 -13.69 1.75
N PRO A 75 0.54 -12.54 1.61
CA PRO A 75 0.07 -11.50 0.71
C PRO A 75 -0.01 -12.04 -0.72
N ASP A 76 -1.05 -11.62 -1.44
CA ASP A 76 -1.22 -11.99 -2.84
C ASP A 76 -0.08 -11.42 -3.69
N PRO A 77 0.20 -12.03 -4.84
CA PRO A 77 1.07 -11.41 -5.83
C PRO A 77 0.62 -9.99 -6.17
N THR A 78 1.58 -9.07 -6.24
CA THR A 78 1.30 -7.63 -6.41
C THR A 78 1.68 -7.16 -7.80
N TYR A 79 0.95 -7.60 -8.83
CA TYR A 79 1.33 -7.25 -10.19
C TYR A 79 1.12 -5.76 -10.50
N GLN A 80 2.22 -5.07 -10.81
CA GLN A 80 2.34 -3.62 -10.96
C GLN A 80 1.50 -2.81 -9.96
N THR A 81 2.04 -2.57 -8.76
CA THR A 81 1.39 -1.68 -7.81
C THR A 81 1.46 -0.22 -8.29
N SER A 82 0.32 0.45 -8.42
CA SER A 82 0.24 1.90 -8.74
C SER A 82 0.53 2.75 -7.51
N ASN A 83 -0.20 2.50 -6.42
CA ASN A 83 -0.09 3.20 -5.15
C ASN A 83 -0.37 2.25 -3.99
N ILE A 84 0.22 2.57 -2.84
CA ILE A 84 -0.21 2.06 -1.55
C ILE A 84 -0.57 3.22 -0.64
N LEU A 85 -1.64 3.05 0.13
CA LEU A 85 -2.19 4.05 1.05
C LEU A 85 -2.56 3.38 2.36
N SER A 86 -2.67 4.15 3.44
CA SER A 86 -3.09 3.65 4.74
C SER A 86 -4.05 4.63 5.42
N ALA A 87 -5.06 4.07 6.07
CA ALA A 87 -6.06 4.76 6.86
C ALA A 87 -6.82 3.74 7.73
N ASP A 88 -7.58 4.21 8.70
CA ASP A 88 -8.59 3.39 9.38
C ASP A 88 -9.87 3.45 8.53
N LEU A 89 -10.13 2.39 7.75
CA LEU A 89 -11.21 2.41 6.74
C LEU A 89 -12.56 2.05 7.32
N ASN A 90 -12.58 1.32 8.44
CA ASN A 90 -13.79 0.79 9.06
C ASN A 90 -14.07 1.40 10.45
N SER A 91 -13.36 2.48 10.80
CA SER A 91 -13.45 3.21 12.05
C SER A 91 -13.24 2.36 13.31
N ASP A 92 -12.44 1.29 13.21
CA ASP A 92 -12.19 0.38 14.33
C ASP A 92 -10.98 0.78 15.19
N GLY A 93 -10.25 1.82 14.78
CA GLY A 93 -9.09 2.38 15.45
C GLY A 93 -7.76 1.77 15.02
N TYR A 94 -7.74 0.89 14.02
CA TYR A 94 -6.52 0.24 13.53
C TYR A 94 -6.16 0.70 12.10
N THR A 95 -4.87 0.66 11.78
CA THR A 95 -4.41 1.14 10.47
C THR A 95 -4.50 0.05 9.41
N ASP A 96 -5.36 0.26 8.43
CA ASP A 96 -5.51 -0.59 7.26
C ASP A 96 -4.54 -0.19 6.14
N LEU A 97 -4.37 -1.09 5.17
CA LEU A 97 -3.47 -0.91 4.03
C LEU A 97 -4.19 -1.18 2.72
N ILE A 98 -4.21 -0.18 1.84
CA ILE A 98 -4.77 -0.27 0.49
C ILE A 98 -3.65 -0.48 -0.50
N VAL A 99 -3.83 -1.43 -1.42
CA VAL A 99 -2.89 -1.72 -2.50
C VAL A 99 -3.61 -1.62 -3.83
N GLY A 100 -3.31 -0.55 -4.56
CA GLY A 100 -3.78 -0.33 -5.92
C GLY A 100 -2.96 -1.15 -6.91
N ARG A 101 -3.57 -2.14 -7.55
CA ARG A 101 -2.91 -3.00 -8.55
C ARG A 101 -3.32 -2.55 -9.94
N SER A 102 -2.37 -1.99 -10.69
CA SER A 102 -2.61 -1.57 -12.06
C SER A 102 -2.94 -2.77 -12.94
N GLY A 103 -2.24 -3.89 -12.75
CA GLY A 103 -2.23 -5.03 -13.68
C GLY A 103 -1.09 -4.93 -14.68
N GLY A 104 -1.21 -5.49 -15.88
CA GLY A 104 -0.13 -5.50 -16.85
C GLY A 104 -0.32 -4.47 -17.94
N ASP A 105 0.75 -3.80 -18.35
CA ASP A 105 0.75 -2.92 -19.51
C ASP A 105 1.67 -3.45 -20.63
N GLY A 106 1.59 -2.82 -21.80
CA GLY A 106 2.17 -3.33 -23.03
C GLY A 106 3.70 -3.46 -23.04
N ASP A 107 4.40 -2.97 -22.01
CA ASP A 107 5.85 -3.15 -21.86
C ASP A 107 6.23 -4.34 -20.96
N THR A 108 5.32 -4.80 -20.10
CA THR A 108 5.54 -5.92 -19.17
C THR A 108 4.86 -7.21 -19.62
N LEU A 109 3.76 -7.12 -20.37
CA LEU A 109 3.08 -8.31 -20.89
C LEU A 109 3.77 -8.87 -22.14
N ALA A 110 4.01 -10.19 -22.14
CA ALA A 110 4.64 -10.91 -23.26
C ALA A 110 3.92 -10.75 -24.63
N ASN A 111 2.66 -10.31 -24.62
CA ASN A 111 1.83 -10.10 -25.81
C ASN A 111 1.58 -8.62 -26.13
N ASN A 112 2.28 -7.68 -25.49
CA ASN A 112 2.06 -6.23 -25.59
C ASN A 112 0.59 -5.81 -25.32
N GLY A 113 -0.11 -6.54 -24.46
CA GLY A 113 -1.48 -6.26 -24.07
C GLY A 113 -1.57 -5.31 -22.88
N ILE A 114 -2.78 -4.87 -22.55
CA ILE A 114 -3.08 -4.20 -21.28
C ILE A 114 -4.10 -5.07 -20.55
N ALA A 115 -3.95 -5.24 -19.24
CA ALA A 115 -4.83 -6.00 -18.38
C ALA A 115 -4.95 -5.29 -17.04
N GLY A 116 -6.17 -5.18 -16.52
CA GLY A 116 -6.41 -4.73 -15.15
C GLY A 116 -6.26 -5.86 -14.14
N ASP A 117 -6.38 -5.52 -12.85
CA ASP A 117 -6.21 -6.47 -11.76
C ASP A 117 -7.20 -6.23 -10.62
N MET A 118 -7.40 -7.23 -9.75
CA MET A 118 -8.21 -7.07 -8.54
C MET A 118 -7.48 -6.17 -7.57
N GLN A 119 -8.20 -5.18 -7.03
CA GLN A 119 -7.69 -4.25 -6.03
C GLN A 119 -7.73 -4.91 -4.67
N LEU A 120 -6.72 -4.66 -3.84
CA LEU A 120 -6.60 -5.29 -2.52
C LEU A 120 -6.71 -4.24 -1.42
N ILE A 121 -7.44 -4.60 -0.36
CA ILE A 121 -7.43 -3.89 0.91
C ILE A 121 -7.09 -4.91 1.99
N TYR A 122 -6.10 -4.61 2.80
CA TYR A 122 -5.76 -5.35 4.00
C TYR A 122 -6.34 -4.59 5.20
N VAL A 123 -7.45 -5.11 5.74
CA VAL A 123 -8.13 -4.56 6.91
C VAL A 123 -7.53 -5.17 8.17
N SER A 124 -6.95 -4.33 9.01
CA SER A 124 -6.28 -4.70 10.24
C SER A 124 -7.28 -5.04 11.35
N ASN A 125 -6.79 -5.56 12.48
CA ASN A 125 -7.59 -5.78 13.67
C ASN A 125 -6.73 -5.63 14.93
N ALA A 126 -7.39 -5.67 16.09
CA ALA A 126 -6.80 -5.48 17.40
C ALA A 126 -5.57 -6.34 17.73
N ASN A 127 -5.37 -7.47 17.03
CA ASN A 127 -4.24 -8.36 17.24
C ASN A 127 -3.08 -8.10 16.26
N GLY A 128 -3.10 -7.00 15.49
CA GLY A 128 -2.09 -6.69 14.48
C GLY A 128 -2.10 -7.68 13.30
N LYS A 129 -3.25 -8.30 13.03
CA LYS A 129 -3.45 -9.22 11.90
C LYS A 129 -4.33 -8.55 10.86
N PHE A 130 -4.11 -8.91 9.60
CA PHE A 130 -4.89 -8.38 8.49
C PHE A 130 -5.83 -9.43 7.90
N GLU A 131 -7.08 -9.03 7.67
CA GLU A 131 -8.00 -9.66 6.75
C GLU A 131 -7.84 -9.01 5.37
N LYS A 132 -8.00 -9.78 4.30
CA LYS A 132 -7.84 -9.29 2.94
C LYS A 132 -9.21 -9.19 2.25
N TRP A 133 -9.50 -8.03 1.69
CA TRP A 133 -10.65 -7.77 0.82
C TRP A 133 -10.17 -7.53 -0.61
N GLU A 134 -10.97 -7.96 -1.57
CA GLU A 134 -10.64 -7.92 -3.00
C GLU A 134 -11.81 -7.34 -3.81
N SER A 135 -11.51 -6.50 -4.80
CA SER A 135 -12.55 -6.02 -5.71
C SER A 135 -13.05 -7.13 -6.62
N SER A 136 -14.37 -7.15 -6.88
CA SER A 136 -14.97 -8.10 -7.85
C SER A 136 -14.64 -7.79 -9.31
N GLN A 137 -14.19 -6.57 -9.58
CA GLN A 137 -13.77 -6.10 -10.91
C GLN A 137 -12.25 -6.07 -10.98
N THR A 138 -11.73 -6.15 -12.21
CA THR A 138 -10.28 -6.07 -12.49
C THR A 138 -9.97 -4.84 -13.33
N PRO A 139 -10.13 -3.61 -12.80
CA PRO A 139 -9.83 -2.41 -13.55
C PRO A 139 -8.32 -2.24 -13.77
N TYR A 140 -7.95 -1.61 -14.88
CA TYR A 140 -6.58 -1.14 -15.09
C TYR A 140 -6.44 0.25 -14.50
N ILE A 141 -5.76 0.39 -13.36
CA ILE A 141 -5.75 1.65 -12.60
C ILE A 141 -4.38 2.32 -12.58
N HIS A 142 -4.36 3.64 -12.34
CA HIS A 142 -3.11 4.39 -12.10
C HIS A 142 -3.13 5.21 -10.81
N ASN A 143 -4.28 5.30 -10.14
CA ASN A 143 -4.41 6.09 -8.94
C ASN A 143 -5.47 5.53 -8.03
N VAL A 144 -5.24 5.71 -6.73
CA VAL A 144 -6.21 5.47 -5.67
C VAL A 144 -6.30 6.73 -4.83
N MET A 145 -7.51 7.13 -4.46
CA MET A 145 -7.75 8.22 -3.51
C MET A 145 -8.59 7.72 -2.36
N ILE A 146 -8.39 8.32 -1.20
CA ILE A 146 -9.15 8.00 0.01
C ILE A 146 -9.73 9.26 0.62
N ASP A 147 -10.99 9.18 1.04
CA ASP A 147 -11.71 10.16 1.86
C ASP A 147 -13.07 9.54 2.24
N ASP A 148 -13.84 10.20 3.10
CA ASP A 148 -15.27 9.90 3.25
C ASP A 148 -16.04 10.47 2.04
N LEU A 149 -16.03 9.71 0.94
CA LEU A 149 -16.57 10.11 -0.37
C LEU A 149 -18.09 9.95 -0.41
N ASN A 150 -18.65 9.06 0.41
CA ASN A 150 -20.06 8.71 0.43
C ASN A 150 -20.84 9.40 1.58
N GLY A 151 -20.14 9.89 2.61
CA GLY A 151 -20.69 10.62 3.75
C GLY A 151 -21.22 9.77 4.89
N ASP A 152 -20.80 8.50 5.00
CA ASP A 152 -21.21 7.57 6.07
C ASP A 152 -20.29 7.63 7.30
N GLY A 153 -19.15 8.31 7.18
CA GLY A 153 -18.17 8.52 8.24
C GLY A 153 -17.03 7.52 8.26
N ASP A 154 -17.06 6.49 7.40
CA ASP A 154 -15.95 5.59 7.14
C ASP A 154 -15.10 6.14 5.97
N ILE A 155 -13.80 5.80 5.94
CA ILE A 155 -12.94 6.24 4.83
C ILE A 155 -13.13 5.30 3.65
N ASP A 156 -13.62 5.83 2.54
CA ASP A 156 -13.75 5.12 1.28
C ASP A 156 -12.42 5.11 0.50
N ALA A 157 -12.22 4.09 -0.34
CA ALA A 157 -11.15 4.05 -1.34
C ALA A 157 -11.72 4.05 -2.76
N PHE A 158 -11.32 5.02 -3.58
CA PHE A 158 -11.70 5.10 -4.99
C PHE A 158 -10.53 4.79 -5.92
N PHE A 159 -10.67 3.72 -6.69
CA PHE A 159 -9.69 3.20 -7.64
C PHE A 159 -10.02 3.67 -9.06
N PHE A 160 -9.16 4.49 -9.64
CA PHE A 160 -9.39 5.13 -10.93
C PHE A 160 -8.99 4.22 -12.10
N ALA A 161 -10.00 3.65 -12.76
CA ALA A 161 -9.78 2.87 -13.97
C ALA A 161 -9.41 3.76 -15.16
N THR A 162 -8.48 3.28 -15.95
CA THR A 162 -8.09 3.78 -17.25
C THR A 162 -8.22 2.63 -18.23
N GLU A 163 -8.81 2.86 -19.40
CA GLU A 163 -8.92 1.90 -20.51
C GLU A 163 -9.75 0.62 -20.29
N ILE A 164 -9.52 -0.13 -19.20
CA ILE A 164 -10.13 -1.45 -18.92
C ILE A 164 -10.89 -1.41 -17.59
N GLY A 165 -12.15 -1.86 -17.64
CA GLY A 165 -13.01 -2.01 -16.47
C GLY A 165 -13.58 -0.68 -15.93
N PRO A 166 -14.56 -0.75 -15.02
CA PRO A 166 -15.09 0.41 -14.33
C PRO A 166 -14.16 0.86 -13.19
N SER A 167 -14.15 2.14 -12.86
CA SER A 167 -13.58 2.59 -11.58
C SER A 167 -14.36 1.95 -10.42
N VAL A 168 -13.67 1.67 -9.31
CA VAL A 168 -14.23 0.95 -8.17
C VAL A 168 -14.20 1.86 -6.94
N LEU A 169 -15.32 1.93 -6.21
CA LEU A 169 -15.39 2.49 -4.86
C LEU A 169 -15.48 1.30 -3.90
N ALA A 170 -14.66 1.31 -2.86
CA ALA A 170 -14.64 0.32 -1.80
C ALA A 170 -14.82 1.00 -0.46
#